data_AF-A0A961EJJ3-F1
#
_entry.id   AF-A0A961EJJ3-F1
#
_cell.length_a   1.000
_cell.length_b   1.000
_cell.length_c   1.000
_cell.angle_alpha   90.00
_cell.angle_beta   90.00
_cell.angle_gamma   90.00
#
_symmetry.space_group_name_H-M   'P 1'
#
loop_
_entity.id
_entity.type
_entity.pdbx_description
1 polymer ?
#
loop_
_entity_poly.entity_id
_entity_poly.type
_entity_poly.pdbx_seq_one_letter_code
_entity_poly.pdbx_strand_id
1 'polypeptide(L)'
;MIAWSLALAVLSLLSNITSTEQLSGAADTWLTIRLTLSKITNSGTAWAGIGILGGWLVRRPGIAAAAGVVATGIAVYAHYGLGHLAGIYDSGIWASNVEWLIAPVVVGAPLGLIGALARPRSPWGLLARLIVPLGALVEPWVVSMWPWLSQPLTGWPTRIAEP
;
A
#
# COMPACT_ATOMS: atom_id res chain seq x y z
N MET A 1 6.50 -14.71 -4.31
CA MET A 1 5.76 -13.96 -3.27
C MET A 1 6.70 -13.25 -2.31
N ILE A 2 7.62 -13.94 -1.61
CA ILE A 2 8.50 -13.35 -0.58
C ILE A 2 9.26 -12.12 -1.10
N ALA A 3 9.97 -12.26 -2.23
CA ALA A 3 10.73 -11.14 -2.82
C ALA A 3 9.85 -9.91 -3.12
N TRP A 4 8.63 -10.12 -3.63
CA TRP A 4 7.69 -9.03 -3.92
C TRP A 4 7.12 -8.39 -2.64
N SER A 5 6.82 -9.21 -1.62
CA SER A 5 6.40 -8.71 -0.30
C SER A 5 7.49 -7.84 0.34
N LEU A 6 8.74 -8.31 0.31
CA LEU A 6 9.88 -7.56 0.83
C LEU A 6 10.15 -6.29 0.02
N ALA A 7 10.08 -6.37 -1.32
CA ALA A 7 10.25 -5.20 -2.17
C ALA A 7 9.21 -4.13 -1.86
N LEU A 8 7.92 -4.49 -1.75
CA LEU A 8 6.88 -3.52 -1.37
C LEU A 8 7.15 -2.93 0.02
N ALA A 9 7.47 -3.78 1.00
CA ALA A 9 7.74 -3.35 2.37
C ALA A 9 8.90 -2.34 2.45
N VAL A 10 10.02 -2.63 1.79
CA VAL A 10 11.21 -1.78 1.76
C VAL A 10 10.92 -0.49 1.00
N LEU A 11 10.28 -0.55 -0.17
CA LEU A 11 9.93 0.66 -0.93
C LEU A 11 8.97 1.56 -0.15
N SER A 12 7.96 0.97 0.49
CA SER A 12 7.03 1.68 1.38
C SER A 12 7.76 2.34 2.55
N LEU A 13 8.66 1.61 3.24
CA LEU A 13 9.45 2.16 4.34
C LEU A 13 10.33 3.33 3.88
N LEU A 14 11.14 3.12 2.84
CA LEU A 14 12.06 4.14 2.32
C LEU A 14 11.33 5.38 1.83
N SER A 15 10.15 5.21 1.21
CA SER A 15 9.34 6.32 0.73
C SER A 15 8.78 7.22 1.84
N ASN A 16 8.76 6.74 3.09
CA ASN A 16 8.29 7.51 4.25
C ASN A 16 9.42 8.28 4.95
N ILE A 17 10.69 8.05 4.59
CA ILE A 17 11.83 8.77 5.18
C ILE A 17 11.91 10.16 4.56
N THR A 18 11.87 11.18 5.41
CA THR A 18 11.94 12.59 5.01
C THR A 18 13.23 13.24 5.49
N SER A 19 13.96 13.90 4.60
CA SER A 19 15.18 14.64 4.95
C SER A 19 14.90 16.08 5.39
N THR A 20 15.89 16.71 6.03
CA THR A 20 15.83 18.12 6.46
C THR A 20 15.66 19.10 5.29
N GLU A 21 16.30 18.83 4.16
CA GLU A 21 16.24 19.66 2.95
C GLU A 21 14.85 19.61 2.32
N GLN A 22 14.17 18.47 2.42
CA GLN A 22 12.78 18.33 1.99
C GLN A 22 11.83 19.10 2.91
N LEU A 23 12.10 19.14 4.22
CA LEU A 23 11.30 19.91 5.18
C LEU A 23 11.52 21.42 5.05
N SER A 24 12.73 21.85 4.69
CA SER A 24 13.08 23.26 4.52
C SER A 24 12.71 23.84 3.14
N GLY A 25 12.16 23.03 2.23
CA GLY A 25 11.85 23.43 0.85
C GLY A 25 13.06 23.55 -0.08
N ALA A 26 14.25 23.10 0.36
CA ALA A 26 15.47 23.15 -0.44
C ALA A 26 15.55 22.01 -1.48
N ALA A 27 14.67 21.01 -1.39
CA ALA A 27 14.66 19.84 -2.25
C ALA A 27 13.23 19.46 -2.72
N ASP A 28 12.43 20.43 -3.16
CA ASP A 28 11.01 20.24 -3.52
C ASP A 28 10.77 19.21 -4.63
N THR A 29 11.66 19.13 -5.63
CA THR A 29 11.58 18.09 -6.66
C THR A 29 11.71 16.69 -6.03
N TRP A 30 12.66 16.52 -5.11
CA TRP A 30 12.86 15.25 -4.42
C TRP A 30 11.72 14.93 -3.46
N LEU A 31 11.19 15.94 -2.76
CA LEU A 31 9.98 15.83 -1.95
C LEU A 31 8.80 15.32 -2.79
N THR A 32 8.58 15.90 -3.97
CA THR A 32 7.49 15.51 -4.88
C THR A 32 7.62 14.06 -5.34
N ILE A 33 8.81 13.65 -5.77
CA ILE A 33 9.10 12.26 -6.17
C ILE A 33 8.82 11.31 -5.01
N ARG A 34 9.34 11.61 -3.82
CA ARG A 34 9.16 10.77 -2.63
C ARG A 34 7.69 10.65 -2.24
N LEU A 35 6.94 11.76 -2.21
CA LEU A 35 5.51 11.75 -1.91
C LEU A 35 4.73 10.92 -2.93
N THR A 36 5.08 11.01 -4.20
CA THR A 36 4.46 10.21 -5.26
C THR A 36 4.71 8.72 -5.03
N LEU A 37 5.96 8.34 -4.77
CA LEU A 37 6.31 6.95 -4.44
C LEU A 37 5.56 6.48 -3.20
N SER A 38 5.54 7.28 -2.14
CA SER A 38 4.85 6.96 -0.89
C SER A 38 3.36 6.73 -1.12
N LYS A 39 2.69 7.56 -1.93
CA LYS A 39 1.27 7.36 -2.28
C LYS A 39 1.03 6.04 -3.02
N ILE A 40 1.94 5.64 -3.90
CA ILE A 40 1.82 4.38 -4.64
C ILE A 40 2.09 3.18 -3.73
N THR A 41 3.22 3.19 -3.02
CA THR A 41 3.71 2.05 -2.23
C THR A 41 2.95 1.86 -0.91
N ASN A 42 2.28 2.90 -0.41
CA ASN A 42 1.43 2.82 0.78
C ASN A 42 -0.07 2.79 0.43
N SER A 43 -0.43 2.58 -0.84
CA SER A 43 -1.83 2.38 -1.23
C SER A 43 -2.34 1.01 -0.77
N GLY A 44 -3.54 0.96 -0.20
CA GLY A 44 -4.20 -0.28 0.19
C GLY A 44 -4.31 -1.26 -0.98
N THR A 45 -4.47 -0.75 -2.21
CA THR A 45 -4.48 -1.56 -3.43
C THR A 45 -3.14 -2.25 -3.70
N ALA A 46 -2.01 -1.57 -3.55
CA ALA A 46 -0.69 -2.20 -3.72
C ALA A 46 -0.48 -3.34 -2.71
N TRP A 47 -0.89 -3.12 -1.46
CA TRP A 47 -0.79 -4.11 -0.39
C TRP A 47 -1.75 -5.29 -0.60
N ALA A 48 -2.98 -5.04 -1.04
CA ALA A 48 -3.92 -6.08 -1.43
C ALA A 48 -3.39 -6.91 -2.62
N GLY A 49 -2.76 -6.24 -3.58
CA GLY A 49 -2.11 -6.86 -4.74
C GLY A 49 -1.06 -7.90 -4.37
N ILE A 50 -0.32 -7.72 -3.27
CA ILE A 50 0.65 -8.72 -2.77
C ILE A 50 -0.06 -9.99 -2.28
N GLY A 51 -1.17 -9.88 -1.57
CA GLY A 51 -1.99 -11.02 -1.16
C GLY A 51 -2.54 -11.80 -2.37
N ILE A 52 -3.07 -11.06 -3.35
CA ILE A 52 -3.57 -11.60 -4.62
C ILE A 52 -2.45 -12.30 -5.39
N LEU A 53 -1.26 -11.68 -5.50
CA LEU A 53 -0.10 -12.29 -6.14
C LEU A 53 0.33 -13.58 -5.45
N GLY A 54 0.31 -13.61 -4.11
CA GLY A 54 0.58 -14.81 -3.31
C GLY A 54 -0.33 -15.97 -3.72
N GLY A 55 -1.64 -15.74 -3.77
CA GLY A 55 -2.62 -16.72 -4.21
C GLY A 55 -2.51 -17.10 -5.69
N TRP A 56 -2.25 -16.13 -6.55
CA TRP A 56 -2.08 -16.34 -8.00
C TRP A 56 -0.88 -17.23 -8.33
N LEU A 57 0.15 -17.28 -7.48
CA LEU A 57 1.30 -18.15 -7.68
C LEU A 57 1.02 -19.62 -7.32
N VAL A 58 0.06 -19.94 -6.44
CA VAL A 58 -0.19 -21.32 -5.92
C VAL A 58 -1.54 -21.97 -6.34
N ARG A 59 -1.52 -23.23 -6.79
CA ARG A 59 -2.64 -23.81 -7.59
C ARG A 59 -3.85 -24.26 -6.78
N ARG A 60 -3.66 -24.61 -5.50
CA ARG A 60 -4.70 -25.19 -4.65
C ARG A 60 -5.37 -24.08 -3.81
N PRO A 61 -6.70 -23.98 -3.74
CA PRO A 61 -7.40 -22.91 -3.02
C PRO A 61 -6.99 -22.75 -1.55
N GLY A 62 -6.87 -23.86 -0.80
CA GLY A 62 -6.42 -23.80 0.60
C GLY A 62 -5.00 -23.25 0.75
N ILE A 63 -4.10 -23.62 -0.18
CA ILE A 63 -2.73 -23.07 -0.21
C ILE A 63 -2.77 -21.61 -0.65
N ALA A 64 -3.69 -21.23 -1.53
CA ALA A 64 -3.85 -19.84 -1.98
C ALA A 64 -4.27 -18.92 -0.85
N ALA A 65 -5.24 -19.33 -0.03
CA ALA A 65 -5.63 -18.60 1.17
C ALA A 65 -4.42 -18.39 2.10
N ALA A 66 -3.69 -19.46 2.42
CA ALA A 66 -2.49 -19.38 3.25
C ALA A 66 -1.40 -18.50 2.62
N ALA A 67 -1.19 -18.59 1.30
CA ALA A 67 -0.21 -17.78 0.59
C ALA A 67 -0.58 -16.28 0.63
N GLY A 68 -1.86 -15.94 0.58
CA GLY A 68 -2.32 -14.56 0.75
C GLY A 68 -1.96 -14.01 2.14
N VAL A 69 -2.27 -14.76 3.20
CA VAL A 69 -1.92 -14.40 4.60
C VAL A 69 -0.40 -14.25 4.77
N VAL A 70 0.38 -15.19 4.26
CA VAL A 70 1.84 -15.16 4.37
C VAL A 70 2.43 -14.00 3.57
N ALA A 71 1.94 -13.73 2.35
CA ALA A 71 2.45 -12.65 1.51
C ALA A 71 2.24 -11.27 2.16
N THR A 72 1.02 -11.01 2.65
CA THR A 72 0.69 -9.74 3.31
C THR A 72 1.35 -9.64 4.68
N GLY A 73 1.42 -10.75 5.43
CA GLY A 73 2.14 -10.83 6.70
C GLY A 73 3.61 -10.46 6.53
N ILE A 74 4.33 -11.10 5.60
CA ILE A 74 5.73 -10.78 5.32
C ILE A 74 5.89 -9.30 4.99
N ALA A 75 5.00 -8.72 4.17
CA ALA A 75 5.09 -7.30 3.82
C ALA A 75 4.92 -6.40 5.06
N VAL A 76 3.91 -6.64 5.88
CA VAL A 76 3.60 -5.81 7.06
C VAL A 76 4.70 -5.93 8.11
N TYR A 77 5.07 -7.15 8.48
CA TYR A 77 6.08 -7.38 9.51
C TYR A 77 7.47 -6.92 9.05
N ALA A 78 7.80 -7.04 7.76
CA ALA A 78 9.04 -6.49 7.24
C ALA A 78 9.03 -4.96 7.26
N HIS A 79 7.93 -4.31 6.90
CA HIS A 79 7.84 -2.84 6.91
C HIS A 79 8.09 -2.26 8.31
N TYR A 80 7.31 -2.70 9.30
CA TYR A 80 7.45 -2.22 10.67
C TYR A 80 8.73 -2.75 11.34
N GLY A 81 9.09 -4.02 11.10
CA GLY A 81 10.27 -4.63 11.69
C GLY A 81 11.57 -4.00 11.20
N LEU A 82 11.72 -3.79 9.89
CA LEU A 82 12.91 -3.12 9.35
C LEU A 82 12.98 -1.66 9.79
N GLY A 83 11.86 -0.94 9.82
CA GLY A 83 11.83 0.42 10.32
C GLY A 83 12.22 0.51 11.80
N HIS A 84 11.77 -0.43 12.62
CA HIS A 84 12.16 -0.51 14.03
C HIS A 84 13.64 -0.84 14.20
N LEU A 85 14.15 -1.86 13.49
CA LEU A 85 15.56 -2.25 13.52
C LEU A 85 16.50 -1.15 13.01
N ALA A 86 16.04 -0.34 12.05
CA ALA A 86 16.78 0.81 11.54
C ALA A 86 16.69 2.04 12.45
N GLY A 87 15.97 1.99 13.57
CA GLY A 87 15.77 3.11 14.49
C GLY A 87 14.85 4.22 13.96
N ILE A 88 14.09 3.94 12.89
CA ILE A 88 13.10 4.86 12.31
C ILE A 88 11.82 4.86 13.15
N TYR A 89 11.45 3.70 13.69
CA TYR A 89 10.28 3.52 14.55
C TYR A 89 10.67 3.15 15.98
N ASP A 90 10.01 3.75 16.96
CA ASP A 90 10.15 3.37 18.36
C ASP A 90 9.49 2.00 18.66
N SER A 91 9.60 1.52 19.91
CA SER A 91 8.99 0.25 20.33
C SER A 91 7.47 0.28 20.38
N GLY A 92 6.85 1.47 20.44
CA GLY A 92 5.40 1.66 20.44
C GLY A 92 4.74 1.34 19.10
N ILE A 93 5.52 1.29 18.00
CA ILE A 93 5.03 1.05 16.64
C ILE A 93 4.12 -0.20 16.51
N TRP A 94 4.43 -1.26 17.27
CA TRP A 94 3.66 -2.50 17.22
C TRP A 94 2.27 -2.35 17.83
N ALA A 95 2.17 -1.64 18.95
CA ALA A 95 0.90 -1.43 19.65
C ALA A 95 0.03 -0.40 18.90
N SER A 96 0.65 0.62 18.31
CA SER A 96 -0.07 1.68 17.58
C SER A 96 -0.57 1.27 16.19
N ASN A 97 -0.17 0.10 15.67
CA ASN A 97 -0.54 -0.39 14.34
C ASN A 97 -1.11 -1.82 14.39
N VAL A 98 -1.72 -2.22 15.51
CA VAL A 98 -2.22 -3.59 15.72
C VAL A 98 -3.22 -4.02 14.65
N GLU A 99 -4.03 -3.08 14.15
CA GLU A 99 -4.97 -3.30 13.05
C GLU A 99 -4.26 -3.75 11.77
N TRP A 100 -3.09 -3.18 11.48
CA TRP A 100 -2.27 -3.57 10.34
C TRP A 100 -1.60 -4.91 10.55
N LEU A 101 -1.25 -5.26 11.79
CA LEU A 101 -0.69 -6.59 12.13
C LEU A 101 -1.75 -7.69 12.02
N ILE A 102 -3.01 -7.38 12.31
CA ILE A 102 -4.14 -8.33 12.23
C ILE A 102 -4.67 -8.45 10.80
N ALA A 103 -4.63 -7.38 10.00
CA ALA A 103 -5.15 -7.35 8.64
C ALA A 103 -4.69 -8.53 7.75
N PRO A 104 -3.41 -8.96 7.74
CA PRO A 104 -2.97 -10.15 7.02
C PRO A 104 -3.80 -11.41 7.30
N VAL A 105 -4.22 -11.63 8.54
CA VAL A 105 -5.02 -12.80 8.93
C VAL A 105 -6.46 -12.65 8.46
N VAL A 106 -7.03 -11.45 8.61
CA VAL A 106 -8.45 -11.18 8.30
C VAL A 106 -8.69 -11.13 6.79
N VAL A 107 -7.89 -10.38 6.05
CA VAL A 107 -8.11 -10.14 4.62
C VAL A 107 -7.16 -10.93 3.72
N GLY A 108 -6.03 -11.42 4.23
CA GLY A 108 -5.04 -12.14 3.42
C GLY A 108 -5.59 -13.43 2.81
N ALA A 109 -6.39 -14.21 3.56
CA ALA A 109 -7.00 -15.43 3.02
C ALA A 109 -7.97 -15.14 1.86
N PRO A 110 -8.95 -14.22 2.00
CA PRO A 110 -9.75 -13.76 0.87
C PRO A 110 -8.93 -13.29 -0.34
N LEU A 111 -7.90 -12.47 -0.12
CA LEU A 111 -7.02 -11.97 -1.19
C LEU A 111 -6.28 -13.10 -1.91
N GLY A 112 -5.80 -14.09 -1.16
CA GLY A 112 -5.19 -15.29 -1.71
C GLY A 112 -6.15 -16.10 -2.58
N LEU A 113 -7.40 -16.26 -2.15
CA LEU A 113 -8.43 -16.93 -2.95
C LEU A 113 -8.76 -16.17 -4.23
N ILE A 114 -8.85 -14.83 -4.16
CA ILE A 114 -8.99 -13.96 -5.33
C ILE A 114 -7.84 -14.20 -6.32
N GLY A 115 -6.60 -14.29 -5.82
CA GLY A 115 -5.42 -14.62 -6.62
C GLY A 115 -5.55 -15.94 -7.38
N ALA A 116 -6.01 -16.99 -6.69
CA ALA A 116 -6.27 -18.28 -7.34
C ALA A 116 -7.38 -18.20 -8.38
N LEU A 117 -8.46 -17.47 -8.10
CA LEU A 117 -9.57 -17.24 -9.03
C LEU A 117 -9.13 -16.45 -10.26
N ALA A 118 -8.16 -15.54 -10.13
CA ALA A 118 -7.64 -14.74 -11.25
C ALA A 118 -6.87 -15.57 -12.30
N ARG A 119 -6.52 -16.83 -12.02
CA ARG A 119 -5.71 -17.64 -12.96
C ARG A 119 -6.46 -18.15 -14.18
N PRO A 120 -7.59 -18.86 -14.04
CA PRO A 120 -8.31 -19.41 -15.18
C PRO A 120 -8.81 -18.33 -16.15
N ARG A 121 -8.95 -18.69 -17.44
CA ARG A 121 -9.57 -17.83 -18.47
C ARG A 121 -11.10 -17.96 -18.41
N SER A 122 -11.69 -17.64 -17.27
CA SER A 122 -13.14 -17.63 -17.05
C SER A 122 -13.63 -16.21 -16.78
N PRO A 123 -14.95 -15.93 -16.89
CA PRO A 123 -15.52 -14.65 -16.50
C PRO A 123 -15.17 -14.27 -15.05
N TRP A 124 -15.22 -15.23 -14.14
CA TRP A 124 -14.81 -15.04 -12.74
C TRP A 124 -13.32 -14.70 -12.60
N GLY A 125 -12.46 -15.31 -13.42
CA GLY A 125 -11.04 -14.97 -13.45
C GLY A 125 -10.77 -13.59 -14.03
N LEU A 126 -11.58 -13.13 -14.99
CA LEU A 126 -11.53 -11.75 -15.47
C LEU A 126 -11.90 -10.77 -14.35
N LEU A 127 -13.02 -11.00 -13.66
CA LEU A 127 -13.44 -10.15 -12.53
C LEU A 127 -12.37 -10.09 -11.44
N ALA A 128 -11.78 -11.23 -11.07
CA ALA A 128 -10.72 -11.28 -10.08
C ALA A 128 -9.46 -10.49 -10.48
N ARG A 129 -9.11 -10.45 -11.78
CA ARG A 129 -8.00 -9.62 -12.30
C ARG A 129 -8.29 -8.13 -12.26
N LEU A 130 -9.57 -7.74 -12.28
CA LEU A 130 -9.97 -6.34 -12.23
C LEU A 130 -9.93 -5.76 -10.81
N ILE A 131 -9.82 -6.57 -9.76
CA ILE A 131 -9.85 -6.08 -8.37
C ILE A 131 -8.73 -5.07 -8.10
N VAL A 132 -7.50 -5.33 -8.55
CA VAL A 132 -6.37 -4.40 -8.37
C VAL A 132 -6.58 -3.09 -9.17
N PRO A 133 -6.82 -3.09 -10.49
CA PRO A 133 -7.01 -1.83 -11.22
C PRO A 133 -8.27 -1.07 -10.78
N LEU A 134 -9.36 -1.76 -10.43
CA LEU A 134 -10.55 -1.10 -9.88
C LEU A 134 -10.27 -0.52 -8.49
N GLY A 135 -9.52 -1.22 -7.64
CA GLY A 135 -9.05 -0.69 -6.37
C GLY A 135 -8.21 0.57 -6.55
N ALA A 136 -7.25 0.56 -7.48
CA ALA A 136 -6.38 1.70 -7.76
C ALA A 136 -7.16 2.92 -8.27
N LEU A 137 -8.23 2.68 -9.03
CA LEU A 137 -9.18 3.73 -9.37
C LEU A 137 -9.92 4.17 -8.11
N VAL A 138 -10.67 3.29 -7.45
CA VAL A 138 -11.65 3.64 -6.41
C VAL A 138 -11.02 4.18 -5.10
N GLU A 139 -9.89 3.64 -4.69
CA GLU A 139 -9.20 3.93 -3.41
C GLU A 139 -9.03 5.42 -3.14
N PRO A 140 -8.48 6.22 -4.06
CA PRO A 140 -8.70 7.64 -4.17
C PRO A 140 -9.89 8.26 -3.42
N TRP A 141 -11.09 7.95 -3.90
CA TRP A 141 -12.34 8.52 -3.41
C TRP A 141 -12.69 8.02 -2.01
N VAL A 142 -12.30 6.78 -1.68
CA VAL A 142 -12.53 6.17 -0.36
C VAL A 142 -11.70 6.84 0.72
N VAL A 143 -10.42 7.11 0.44
CA VAL A 143 -9.49 7.70 1.42
C VAL A 143 -9.40 9.23 1.30
N SER A 144 -10.35 9.84 0.59
CA SER A 144 -10.53 11.30 0.50
C SER A 144 -9.26 12.08 0.13
N MET A 145 -8.39 11.55 -0.75
CA MET A 145 -7.22 12.32 -1.19
C MET A 145 -7.53 13.48 -2.15
N TRP A 146 -8.81 13.82 -2.41
CA TRP A 146 -9.27 14.83 -3.37
C TRP A 146 -9.56 16.09 -2.57
N PRO A 147 -8.63 17.08 -2.52
CA PRO A 147 -8.77 18.22 -1.63
C PRO A 147 -10.02 19.05 -1.94
N TRP A 148 -10.42 19.10 -3.22
CA TRP A 148 -11.61 19.81 -3.71
C TRP A 148 -12.94 19.10 -3.42
N LEU A 149 -12.94 17.85 -2.94
CA LEU A 149 -14.15 17.20 -2.40
C LEU A 149 -14.31 17.48 -0.90
N SER A 150 -13.22 17.82 -0.20
CA SER A 150 -13.17 18.06 1.25
C SER A 150 -13.10 19.54 1.67
N GLN A 151 -12.87 20.45 0.72
CA GLN A 151 -12.79 21.90 0.94
C GLN A 151 -13.81 22.59 0.01
N PRO A 152 -14.60 23.56 0.49
CA PRO A 152 -15.37 24.40 -0.42
C PRO A 152 -14.41 25.08 -1.41
N LEU A 153 -14.83 25.17 -2.69
CA LEU A 153 -14.08 25.75 -3.81
C LEU A 153 -13.68 27.24 -3.62
N THR A 154 -13.89 27.82 -2.44
CA THR A 154 -13.59 29.21 -2.09
C THR A 154 -12.13 29.45 -1.67
N GLY A 155 -11.31 28.39 -1.56
CA GLY A 155 -9.89 28.47 -1.19
C GLY A 155 -8.90 28.51 -2.36
N TRP A 156 -9.28 29.06 -3.52
CA TRP A 156 -8.30 29.27 -4.61
C TRP A 156 -7.20 30.24 -4.13
N PRO A 157 -5.91 30.03 -4.46
CA PRO A 157 -4.83 30.84 -3.91
C PRO A 157 -4.91 32.26 -4.47
N THR A 158 -5.19 33.25 -3.62
CA THR A 158 -4.99 34.67 -3.93
C THR A 158 -3.51 35.09 -3.87
N ARG A 159 -2.56 34.14 -3.81
CA ARG A 159 -1.13 34.44 -3.94
C ARG A 159 -0.68 34.31 -5.39
N ILE A 160 -1.15 35.24 -6.21
CA ILE A 160 -0.43 35.62 -7.44
C ILE A 160 0.07 37.04 -7.16
N ALA A 161 1.39 37.13 -7.00
CA ALA A 161 2.24 38.31 -6.83
C ALA A 161 1.54 39.70 -6.82
N GLU A 162 1.56 40.36 -5.66
CA GLU A 162 1.64 41.82 -5.65
C GLU A 162 3.13 42.22 -5.53
N PRO A 163 3.58 43.25 -6.29
CA PRO A 163 4.98 43.66 -6.40
C PRO A 163 5.59 44.22 -5.10
#